data_AF-A0A3A5VS55-F1
#
_entry.id   AF-A0A3A5VS55-F1
#
_cell.length_a   1.000
_cell.length_b   1.000
_cell.length_c   1.000
_cell.angle_alpha   90.00
_cell.angle_beta   90.00
_cell.angle_gamma   90.00
#
_symmetry.space_group_name_H-M   'P 1'
#
loop_
_entity.id
_entity.type
_entity.pdbx_description
1 polymer ?
#
loop_
_entity_poly.entity_id
_entity_poly.type
_entity_poly.pdbx_seq_one_letter_code
_entity_poly.pdbx_strand_id
1 'polypeptide(L)'
;MQKGDVVAPEIQPAAVPQQPIRAPKDVKPTNQSREDRLAELRRKSEALKKAAPSAQTPELTPVEVIEQAVESVQANNAATEVVSEENLTSATPVASTVKAKNIFKQIETKVVKPDNRRRGRRRFDKKGGGRQKQEKRLNRQKYLEYKYAARDILDNPEVPEEHRSNVLGQIWAKGERVSIDESLEFIEQKEAELVLPAAVADSLRDLVKRMTTRR
;
A
#
# COMPACT_ATOMS: atom_id res chain seq x y z
N MET A 1 54.17 23.52 57.82
CA MET A 1 53.95 22.50 56.77
C MET A 1 52.73 21.68 57.15
N GLN A 2 51.59 21.94 56.51
CA GLN A 2 50.36 21.16 56.70
C GLN A 2 50.36 19.99 55.71
N LYS A 3 50.31 18.75 56.21
CA LYS A 3 50.09 17.55 55.40
C LYS A 3 48.58 17.36 55.29
N GLY A 4 48.05 17.54 54.08
CA GLY A 4 46.66 17.20 53.77
C GLY A 4 46.60 15.75 53.30
N ASP A 5 46.01 14.89 54.11
CA ASP A 5 45.61 13.55 53.68
C ASP A 5 44.32 13.70 52.85
N VAL A 6 44.43 13.48 51.54
CA VAL A 6 43.29 13.41 50.63
C VAL A 6 42.90 11.94 50.51
N VAL A 7 41.87 11.53 51.26
CA VAL A 7 41.26 10.20 51.15
C VAL A 7 40.43 10.16 49.87
N ALA A 8 40.86 9.35 48.90
CA ALA A 8 40.07 9.04 47.71
C ALA A 8 38.97 8.02 48.06
N PRO A 9 37.71 8.21 47.63
CA PRO A 9 36.68 7.20 47.80
C PRO A 9 36.86 6.07 46.77
N GLU A 10 36.89 4.84 47.26
CA GLU A 10 36.98 3.61 46.49
C GLU A 10 35.64 3.33 45.78
N ILE A 11 35.63 3.42 44.44
CA ILE A 11 34.44 3.16 43.63
C ILE A 11 34.37 1.66 43.35
N GLN A 12 33.37 0.99 43.92
CA GLN A 12 33.08 -0.42 43.62
C GLN A 12 32.61 -0.55 42.15
N PRO A 13 33.07 -1.56 41.39
CA PRO A 13 32.61 -1.76 40.02
C PRO A 13 31.14 -2.23 40.00
N ALA A 14 30.33 -1.57 39.18
CA ALA A 14 28.92 -1.89 38.99
C ALA A 14 28.71 -3.31 38.45
N ALA A 15 27.77 -4.04 39.05
CA ALA A 15 27.41 -5.40 38.64
C ALA A 15 26.78 -5.41 37.23
N VAL A 16 27.36 -6.22 36.35
CA VAL A 16 26.86 -6.47 34.99
C VAL A 16 25.53 -7.23 35.06
N PRO A 17 24.45 -6.77 34.40
CA PRO A 17 23.19 -7.50 34.37
C PRO A 17 23.33 -8.78 33.53
N GLN A 18 23.12 -9.93 34.17
CA GLN A 18 23.09 -11.23 33.51
C GLN A 18 21.87 -11.30 32.58
N GLN A 19 22.11 -11.62 31.30
CA GLN A 19 21.02 -11.90 30.35
C GLN A 19 20.37 -13.25 30.66
N PRO A 20 19.04 -13.39 30.47
CA PRO A 20 18.36 -14.66 30.70
C PRO A 20 18.78 -15.71 29.65
N ILE A 21 19.24 -16.85 30.16
CA ILE A 21 19.59 -18.05 29.38
C ILE A 21 18.37 -18.48 28.56
N ARG A 22 18.51 -18.48 27.24
CA ARG A 22 17.48 -19.00 26.32
C ARG A 22 17.50 -20.53 26.37
N ALA A 23 16.36 -21.13 26.70
CA ALA A 23 16.16 -22.58 26.59
C ALA A 23 16.35 -23.07 25.14
N PRO A 24 16.97 -24.25 24.91
CA PRO A 24 17.15 -24.78 23.57
C PRO A 24 15.80 -25.22 22.98
N LYS A 25 15.47 -24.66 21.81
CA LYS A 25 14.34 -25.12 20.97
C LYS A 25 14.82 -26.27 20.09
N ASP A 26 14.95 -27.46 20.68
CA ASP A 26 15.06 -28.68 19.89
C ASP A 26 13.67 -29.20 19.53
N VAL A 27 13.13 -28.72 18.41
CA VAL A 27 12.08 -29.45 17.68
C VAL A 27 12.51 -29.52 16.23
N LYS A 28 13.13 -30.64 15.88
CA LYS A 28 13.46 -31.01 14.50
C LYS A 28 12.15 -31.02 13.69
N PRO A 29 12.10 -30.43 12.49
CA PRO A 29 10.91 -30.51 11.65
C PRO A 29 10.79 -31.93 11.10
N THR A 30 9.85 -32.71 11.63
CA THR A 30 9.41 -33.94 11.00
C THR A 30 8.70 -33.58 9.69
N ASN A 31 9.20 -34.08 8.57
CA ASN A 31 8.52 -34.01 7.27
C ASN A 31 7.27 -34.91 7.30
N GLN A 32 6.24 -34.51 8.05
CA GLN A 32 4.99 -35.22 8.15
C GLN A 32 4.18 -35.00 6.86
N SER A 33 3.64 -36.07 6.29
CA SER A 33 2.76 -35.99 5.13
C SER A 33 1.52 -35.16 5.45
N ARG A 34 0.88 -34.57 4.43
CA ARG A 34 -0.38 -33.82 4.59
C ARG A 34 -1.46 -34.66 5.29
N GLU A 35 -1.44 -35.96 5.05
CA GLU A 35 -2.32 -36.95 5.67
C GLU A 35 -2.05 -37.10 7.17
N ASP A 36 -0.79 -37.22 7.57
CA ASP A 36 -0.38 -37.31 8.97
C ASP A 36 -0.80 -36.06 9.76
N ARG A 37 -0.67 -34.88 9.15
CA ARG A 37 -1.08 -33.60 9.75
C ARG A 37 -2.59 -33.52 9.98
N LEU A 38 -3.38 -34.06 9.05
CA LEU A 38 -4.83 -34.16 9.17
C LEU A 38 -5.25 -35.18 10.24
N ALA A 39 -4.55 -36.30 10.35
CA ALA A 39 -4.77 -37.30 11.38
C ALA A 39 -4.46 -36.74 12.78
N GLU A 40 -3.36 -36.00 12.94
CA GLU A 40 -3.02 -35.34 14.20
C GLU A 40 -4.05 -34.28 14.60
N LEU A 41 -4.53 -33.47 13.66
CA LEU A 41 -5.58 -32.47 13.93
C LEU A 41 -6.88 -33.12 14.38
N ARG A 42 -7.29 -34.22 13.73
CA ARG A 42 -8.47 -34.99 14.15
C ARG A 42 -8.30 -35.56 15.56
N ARG A 43 -7.15 -36.18 15.85
CA ARG A 43 -6.84 -36.72 17.19
C ARG A 43 -6.86 -35.64 18.27
N LYS A 44 -6.29 -34.47 18.00
CA LYS A 44 -6.31 -33.31 18.92
C LYS A 44 -7.74 -32.80 19.15
N SER A 45 -8.55 -32.71 18.09
CA SER A 45 -9.95 -32.26 18.20
C SER A 45 -10.83 -33.23 19.00
N GLU A 46 -10.63 -34.54 18.84
CA GLU A 46 -11.36 -35.55 19.61
C GLU A 46 -10.94 -35.58 21.07
N ALA A 47 -9.65 -35.40 21.36
CA ALA A 47 -9.15 -35.29 22.73
C ALA A 47 -9.76 -34.09 23.45
N LEU A 48 -9.84 -32.93 22.80
CA LEU A 48 -10.49 -31.74 23.35
C LEU A 48 -11.99 -31.94 23.55
N LYS A 49 -12.68 -32.60 22.61
CA LYS A 49 -14.11 -32.90 22.73
C LYS A 49 -14.42 -33.87 23.87
N LYS A 50 -13.51 -34.80 24.16
CA LYS A 50 -13.62 -35.75 25.29
C LYS A 50 -13.18 -35.15 26.62
N ALA A 51 -12.25 -34.19 26.61
CA ALA A 51 -11.75 -33.50 27.80
C ALA A 51 -12.64 -32.33 28.25
N ALA A 52 -13.50 -31.81 27.37
CA ALA A 52 -14.50 -30.82 27.74
C ALA A 52 -15.59 -31.49 28.60
N PRO A 53 -15.80 -31.08 29.87
CA PRO A 53 -16.97 -31.51 30.62
C PRO A 53 -18.23 -31.03 29.88
N SER A 54 -19.20 -31.91 29.72
CA SER A 54 -20.51 -31.62 29.12
C SER A 54 -21.27 -30.62 29.99
N ALA A 55 -20.92 -29.35 29.90
CA ALA A 55 -21.67 -28.26 30.49
C ALA A 55 -22.85 -27.93 29.58
N GLN A 56 -24.04 -28.29 30.06
CA GLN A 56 -25.30 -27.73 29.62
C GLN A 56 -25.19 -26.19 29.58
N THR A 57 -25.84 -25.61 28.58
CA THR A 57 -26.12 -24.18 28.44
C THR A 57 -26.60 -23.53 29.74
N PRO A 58 -26.04 -22.36 30.11
CA PRO A 58 -26.86 -21.17 30.39
C PRO A 58 -26.24 -19.91 29.74
N GLU A 59 -26.98 -19.14 28.96
CA GLU A 59 -27.85 -18.04 29.38
C GLU A 59 -27.10 -16.78 29.86
N LEU A 60 -27.14 -15.77 28.97
CA LEU A 60 -27.02 -14.32 29.11
C LEU A 60 -26.70 -13.73 30.50
N THR A 61 -25.53 -13.08 30.63
CA THR A 61 -25.37 -11.77 31.30
C THR A 61 -24.17 -11.01 30.69
N PRO A 62 -24.30 -9.71 30.34
CA PRO A 62 -23.17 -8.89 29.89
C PRO A 62 -22.60 -8.08 31.05
N VAL A 63 -21.26 -8.09 31.22
CA VAL A 63 -20.55 -7.26 32.21
C VAL A 63 -19.45 -6.44 31.50
N GLU A 64 -19.69 -5.13 31.56
CA GLU A 64 -18.79 -3.97 31.60
C GLU A 64 -17.67 -3.82 30.55
N VAL A 65 -17.93 -2.89 29.62
CA VAL A 65 -16.96 -2.28 28.70
C VAL A 65 -16.32 -1.08 29.41
N ILE A 66 -14.99 -1.12 29.56
CA ILE A 66 -14.19 0.00 30.06
C ILE A 66 -14.07 1.05 28.94
N GLU A 67 -14.51 2.26 29.24
CA GLU A 67 -14.40 3.47 28.43
C GLU A 67 -12.95 3.97 28.42
N GLN A 68 -12.36 4.18 27.25
CA GLN A 68 -11.25 5.12 27.08
C GLN A 68 -11.41 5.93 25.79
N ALA A 69 -11.89 7.15 26.00
CA ALA A 69 -11.59 8.43 25.36
C ALA A 69 -11.23 8.45 23.86
N VAL A 70 -12.19 8.99 23.10
CA VAL A 70 -12.01 9.62 21.79
C VAL A 70 -11.45 11.03 21.97
N GLU A 71 -10.41 11.39 21.21
CA GLU A 71 -10.07 12.80 20.97
C GLU A 71 -10.17 13.10 19.48
N SER A 72 -11.13 13.97 19.18
CA SER A 72 -11.51 14.48 17.88
C SER A 72 -10.84 15.82 17.62
N VAL A 73 -10.30 16.04 16.42
CA VAL A 73 -10.15 17.41 15.89
C VAL A 73 -10.65 17.45 14.46
N GLN A 74 -11.67 18.28 14.26
CA GLN A 74 -12.32 18.57 12.98
C GLN A 74 -11.60 19.70 12.23
N ALA A 75 -11.70 19.57 10.91
CA ALA A 75 -11.73 20.54 9.82
C ALA A 75 -11.63 22.05 10.10
N ASN A 76 -10.93 22.75 9.21
CA ASN A 76 -11.30 24.10 8.77
C ASN A 76 -11.13 24.21 7.24
N ASN A 77 -12.26 24.38 6.54
CA ASN A 77 -12.34 24.92 5.19
C ASN A 77 -12.47 26.44 5.30
N ALA A 78 -11.76 27.20 4.48
CA ALA A 78 -12.06 28.61 4.22
C ALA A 78 -11.94 28.86 2.71
N ALA A 79 -12.99 29.47 2.17
CA ALA A 79 -13.21 29.85 0.78
C ALA A 79 -12.75 31.29 0.51
N THR A 80 -13.07 31.79 -0.70
CA THR A 80 -12.93 33.17 -1.25
C THR A 80 -11.67 33.27 -2.14
N GLU A 81 -11.75 33.60 -3.44
CA GLU A 81 -12.22 34.86 -4.02
C GLU A 81 -12.88 34.74 -5.40
N VAL A 82 -13.78 35.69 -5.61
CA VAL A 82 -14.55 36.03 -6.82
C VAL A 82 -13.81 37.16 -7.55
N VAL A 83 -13.66 37.06 -8.87
CA VAL A 83 -13.41 38.21 -9.75
C VAL A 83 -14.30 38.13 -10.98
N SER A 84 -15.09 39.17 -11.13
CA SER A 84 -15.97 39.55 -12.23
C SER A 84 -15.32 40.69 -13.02
N GLU A 85 -15.45 40.70 -14.35
CA GLU A 85 -15.43 41.90 -15.23
C GLU A 85 -15.76 41.41 -16.66
N GLU A 86 -16.96 41.68 -17.18
CA GLU A 86 -17.33 42.86 -17.98
C GLU A 86 -16.73 42.87 -19.40
N ASN A 87 -17.60 42.77 -20.42
CA ASN A 87 -17.37 43.54 -21.64
C ASN A 87 -18.69 43.92 -22.34
N LEU A 88 -18.74 45.19 -22.70
CA LEU A 88 -19.87 45.98 -23.17
C LEU A 88 -19.81 46.19 -24.69
N THR A 89 -20.97 46.57 -25.25
CA THR A 89 -21.24 47.44 -26.43
C THR A 89 -20.82 46.94 -27.83
N SER A 90 -21.62 47.04 -28.90
CA SER A 90 -22.16 48.26 -29.56
C SER A 90 -23.21 47.83 -30.64
N ALA A 91 -24.43 48.40 -30.74
CA ALA A 91 -24.87 49.51 -31.63
C ALA A 91 -24.53 49.32 -33.13
N THR A 92 -25.37 49.49 -34.18
CA THR A 92 -26.68 50.15 -34.45
C THR A 92 -27.15 49.79 -35.90
N PRO A 93 -28.32 50.25 -36.42
CA PRO A 93 -29.20 49.54 -37.36
C PRO A 93 -29.25 50.08 -38.80
N VAL A 94 -29.88 49.33 -39.71
CA VAL A 94 -30.46 49.88 -40.95
C VAL A 94 -31.86 49.36 -41.20
N ALA A 95 -32.75 50.32 -41.46
CA ALA A 95 -34.19 50.17 -41.65
C ALA A 95 -34.56 49.60 -43.01
N SER A 96 -35.73 48.93 -43.11
CA SER A 96 -36.68 49.21 -44.18
C SER A 96 -38.02 48.46 -44.02
N THR A 97 -39.06 49.27 -43.94
CA THR A 97 -40.40 49.06 -44.52
C THR A 97 -41.31 48.00 -43.89
N VAL A 98 -42.24 48.53 -43.11
CA VAL A 98 -43.49 47.95 -42.64
C VAL A 98 -44.31 47.43 -43.83
N LYS A 99 -44.49 46.11 -43.91
CA LYS A 99 -45.66 45.50 -44.56
C LYS A 99 -46.45 44.84 -43.44
N ALA A 100 -47.63 45.36 -43.17
CA ALA A 100 -48.54 44.84 -42.14
C ALA A 100 -48.81 43.35 -42.41
N LYS A 101 -48.25 42.48 -41.56
CA LYS A 101 -48.50 41.03 -41.62
C LYS A 101 -49.75 40.75 -40.80
N ASN A 102 -50.77 40.26 -41.48
CA ASN A 102 -52.06 39.84 -40.94
C ASN A 102 -51.92 39.14 -39.58
N ILE A 103 -52.47 39.79 -38.54
CA ILE A 103 -52.47 39.38 -37.13
C ILE A 103 -53.46 38.24 -36.80
N PHE A 104 -54.26 37.78 -37.77
CA PHE A 104 -55.28 36.74 -37.56
C PHE A 104 -54.91 35.36 -38.09
N LYS A 105 -53.66 35.12 -38.51
CA LYS A 105 -53.23 33.75 -38.79
C LYS A 105 -52.96 33.06 -37.46
N GLN A 106 -53.77 32.06 -37.16
CA GLN A 106 -53.58 31.12 -36.07
C GLN A 106 -52.14 30.57 -36.20
N ILE A 107 -51.26 31.01 -35.31
CA ILE A 107 -49.89 30.53 -35.27
C ILE A 107 -50.01 29.09 -34.77
N GLU A 108 -49.94 28.12 -35.68
CA GLU A 108 -49.74 26.72 -35.34
C GLU A 108 -48.34 26.59 -34.74
N THR A 109 -48.23 26.93 -33.46
CA THR A 109 -47.04 26.63 -32.69
C THR A 109 -46.99 25.12 -32.58
N LYS A 110 -46.01 24.50 -33.25
CA LYS A 110 -45.65 23.11 -32.99
C LYS A 110 -45.16 23.06 -31.55
N VAL A 111 -46.08 22.78 -30.62
CA VAL A 111 -45.74 22.52 -29.22
C VAL A 111 -44.95 21.21 -29.21
N VAL A 112 -43.62 21.33 -29.27
CA VAL A 112 -42.72 20.22 -29.00
C VAL A 112 -42.97 19.84 -27.54
N LYS A 113 -43.64 18.72 -27.31
CA LYS A 113 -43.80 18.14 -25.98
C LYS A 113 -42.41 18.10 -25.34
N PRO A 114 -42.23 18.59 -24.09
CA PRO A 114 -40.93 18.52 -23.46
C PRO A 114 -40.55 17.04 -23.40
N ASP A 115 -39.50 16.68 -24.12
CA ASP A 115 -38.92 15.35 -24.09
C ASP A 115 -38.70 15.02 -22.62
N ASN A 116 -39.43 14.03 -22.11
CA ASN A 116 -39.34 13.56 -20.74
C ASN A 116 -38.03 12.80 -20.62
N ARG A 117 -36.92 13.55 -20.73
CA ARG A 117 -35.58 13.14 -20.40
C ARG A 117 -35.57 12.94 -18.90
N ARG A 118 -36.09 11.77 -18.50
CA ARG A 118 -35.84 11.13 -17.21
C ARG A 118 -34.43 11.53 -16.84
N ARG A 119 -34.30 12.37 -15.81
CA ARG A 119 -33.03 12.90 -15.32
C ARG A 119 -32.05 11.73 -15.26
N GLY A 120 -31.22 11.62 -16.30
CA GLY A 120 -30.29 10.52 -16.44
C GLY A 120 -29.47 10.53 -15.17
N ARG A 121 -29.43 9.39 -14.47
CA ARG A 121 -28.63 9.18 -13.26
C ARG A 121 -27.39 10.03 -13.38
N ARG A 122 -27.24 11.00 -12.46
CA ARG A 122 -26.10 11.92 -12.41
C ARG A 122 -24.86 11.10 -12.69
N ARG A 123 -24.20 11.33 -13.84
CA ARG A 123 -23.00 10.60 -14.23
C ARG A 123 -22.04 10.72 -13.06
N PHE A 124 -21.77 9.61 -12.39
CA PHE A 124 -20.94 9.55 -11.19
C PHE A 124 -19.45 9.75 -11.54
N ASP A 125 -19.16 10.45 -12.63
CA ASP A 125 -17.94 10.25 -13.42
C ASP A 125 -17.20 11.56 -13.72
N LYS A 126 -17.33 12.55 -12.82
CA LYS A 126 -16.56 13.80 -12.93
C LYS A 126 -16.03 14.34 -11.59
N LYS A 127 -16.17 13.58 -10.49
CA LYS A 127 -15.52 13.91 -9.23
C LYS A 127 -14.47 12.85 -9.00
N GLY A 128 -13.23 13.19 -9.38
CA GLY A 128 -12.08 12.30 -9.49
C GLY A 128 -12.00 11.28 -8.36
N GLY A 129 -12.05 10.03 -8.76
CA GLY A 129 -11.94 8.85 -7.89
C GLY A 129 -11.84 7.57 -8.73
N GLY A 130 -11.40 7.70 -9.99
CA GLY A 130 -11.09 6.55 -10.82
C GLY A 130 -10.03 5.71 -10.12
N ARG A 131 -10.11 4.39 -10.26
CA ARG A 131 -9.07 3.51 -9.73
C ARG A 131 -7.73 3.90 -10.37
N GLN A 132 -6.70 4.06 -9.55
CA GLN A 132 -5.31 4.16 -10.01
C GLN A 132 -5.07 3.03 -11.02
N LYS A 133 -4.37 3.34 -12.12
CA LYS A 133 -3.98 2.32 -13.09
C LYS A 133 -3.27 1.18 -12.36
N GLN A 134 -3.77 -0.04 -12.56
CA GLN A 134 -3.18 -1.25 -11.99
C GLN A 134 -1.89 -1.56 -12.73
N GLU A 135 -0.77 -1.17 -12.13
CA GLU A 135 0.57 -1.44 -12.64
C GLU A 135 1.07 -2.77 -12.06
N LYS A 136 1.86 -3.49 -12.84
CA LYS A 136 2.48 -4.72 -12.35
C LYS A 136 3.55 -4.32 -11.32
N ARG A 137 3.51 -4.95 -10.15
CA ARG A 137 4.43 -4.68 -9.04
C ARG A 137 4.93 -5.98 -8.42
N LEU A 138 6.09 -5.91 -7.79
CA LEU A 138 6.68 -7.05 -7.09
C LEU A 138 5.87 -7.37 -5.83
N ASN A 139 5.63 -8.64 -5.55
CA ASN A 139 4.81 -9.02 -4.41
C ASN A 139 5.58 -8.84 -3.10
N ARG A 140 5.20 -7.85 -2.29
CA ARG A 140 5.83 -7.54 -1.00
C ARG A 140 5.96 -8.74 -0.05
N GLN A 141 5.00 -9.67 -0.07
CA GLN A 141 5.01 -10.85 0.79
C GLN A 141 6.17 -11.81 0.47
N LYS A 142 6.65 -11.80 -0.78
CA LYS A 142 7.74 -12.64 -1.26
C LYS A 142 9.12 -12.01 -1.07
N TYR A 143 9.23 -10.96 -0.24
CA TYR A 143 10.51 -10.29 -0.02
C TYR A 143 11.63 -11.23 0.43
N LEU A 144 11.33 -12.17 1.33
CA LEU A 144 12.35 -13.12 1.82
C LEU A 144 12.81 -14.06 0.70
N GLU A 145 11.89 -14.61 -0.10
CA GLU A 145 12.22 -15.45 -1.26
C GLU A 145 13.12 -14.69 -2.24
N TYR A 146 12.74 -13.45 -2.57
CA TYR A 146 13.54 -12.58 -3.43
C TYR A 146 14.92 -12.29 -2.82
N LYS A 147 14.98 -11.94 -1.54
CA LYS A 147 16.23 -11.59 -0.85
C LYS A 147 17.24 -12.72 -0.91
N TYR A 148 16.81 -13.96 -0.67
CA TYR A 148 17.72 -15.10 -0.71
C TYR A 148 18.11 -15.48 -2.14
N ALA A 149 17.16 -15.52 -3.09
CA ALA A 149 17.45 -15.84 -4.48
C ALA A 149 18.35 -14.78 -5.15
N ALA A 150 18.09 -13.50 -4.92
CA ALA A 150 18.91 -12.42 -5.45
C ALA A 150 20.31 -12.41 -4.81
N ARG A 151 20.42 -12.74 -3.52
CA ARG A 151 21.72 -12.84 -2.86
C ARG A 151 22.58 -13.96 -3.45
N ASP A 152 21.98 -15.10 -3.74
CA ASP A 152 22.65 -16.24 -4.38
C ASP A 152 23.18 -15.88 -5.78
N ILE A 153 22.36 -15.19 -6.58
CA ILE A 153 22.75 -14.69 -7.92
C ILE A 153 23.87 -13.64 -7.83
N LEU A 154 23.91 -12.83 -6.77
CA LEU A 154 24.90 -11.76 -6.57
C LEU A 154 26.17 -12.22 -5.85
N ASP A 155 26.26 -13.46 -5.37
CA ASP A 155 27.45 -13.95 -4.66
C ASP A 155 28.65 -14.26 -5.59
N ASN A 156 28.47 -14.04 -6.89
CA ASN A 156 29.50 -14.22 -7.90
C ASN A 156 30.70 -13.27 -7.68
N PRO A 157 31.95 -13.74 -7.89
CA PRO A 157 33.16 -12.94 -7.71
C PRO A 157 33.27 -11.78 -8.72
N GLU A 158 32.53 -11.85 -9.83
CA GLU A 158 32.49 -10.80 -10.84
C GLU A 158 31.76 -9.53 -10.38
N VAL A 159 30.90 -9.62 -9.35
CA VAL A 159 30.17 -8.46 -8.82
C VAL A 159 30.90 -7.91 -7.58
N PRO A 160 31.30 -6.63 -7.59
CA PRO A 160 31.93 -5.98 -6.44
C PRO A 160 31.05 -6.09 -5.20
N GLU A 161 31.62 -6.55 -4.08
CA GLU A 161 30.87 -6.79 -2.83
C GLU A 161 30.18 -5.52 -2.32
N GLU A 162 30.80 -4.36 -2.55
CA GLU A 162 30.27 -3.03 -2.24
C GLU A 162 28.91 -2.75 -2.89
N HIS A 163 28.69 -3.28 -4.09
CA HIS A 163 27.47 -3.03 -4.86
C HIS A 163 26.39 -4.08 -4.65
N ARG A 164 26.70 -5.27 -4.12
CA ARG A 164 25.73 -6.37 -3.94
C ARG A 164 24.51 -5.94 -3.11
N SER A 165 24.76 -5.35 -1.94
CA SER A 165 23.69 -4.91 -1.03
C SER A 165 22.87 -3.76 -1.62
N ASN A 166 23.54 -2.83 -2.31
CA ASN A 166 22.91 -1.69 -2.93
C ASN A 166 21.98 -2.10 -4.09
N VAL A 167 22.51 -2.92 -5.01
CA VAL A 167 21.76 -3.47 -6.14
C VAL A 167 20.56 -4.28 -5.65
N LEU A 168 20.76 -5.20 -4.70
CA LEU A 168 19.67 -6.01 -4.15
C LEU A 168 18.55 -5.15 -3.55
N GLY A 169 18.90 -4.14 -2.75
CA GLY A 169 17.95 -3.25 -2.10
C GLY A 169 17.22 -2.33 -3.08
N GLN A 170 17.93 -1.76 -4.04
CA GLN A 170 17.36 -0.84 -5.02
C GLN A 170 16.43 -1.55 -6.02
N ILE A 171 16.81 -2.73 -6.53
CA ILE A 171 15.94 -3.53 -7.41
C ILE A 171 14.61 -3.81 -6.71
N TRP A 172 14.66 -4.24 -5.44
CA TRP A 172 13.46 -4.51 -4.65
C TRP A 172 12.62 -3.25 -4.42
N ALA A 173 13.26 -2.16 -3.99
CA ALA A 173 12.55 -0.92 -3.70
C ALA A 173 11.86 -0.37 -4.95
N LYS A 174 12.52 -0.34 -6.10
CA LYS A 174 11.92 0.09 -7.37
C LYS A 174 10.79 -0.84 -7.82
N GLY A 175 11.03 -2.16 -7.78
CA GLY A 175 10.05 -3.16 -8.18
C GLY A 175 8.78 -3.21 -7.32
N GLU A 176 8.91 -2.99 -6.01
CA GLU A 176 7.78 -3.02 -5.07
C GLU A 176 7.08 -1.67 -4.95
N ARG A 177 7.82 -0.54 -4.92
CA ARG A 177 7.27 0.80 -4.66
C ARG A 177 6.81 1.53 -5.91
N VAL A 178 7.47 1.28 -7.04
CA VAL A 178 7.19 1.99 -8.29
C VAL A 178 6.56 1.03 -9.28
N SER A 179 7.36 0.32 -10.06
CA SER A 179 6.90 -0.64 -11.06
C SER A 179 7.99 -1.67 -11.33
N ILE A 180 7.61 -2.78 -11.97
CA ILE A 180 8.60 -3.77 -12.43
C ILE A 180 9.48 -3.20 -13.54
N ASP A 181 8.92 -2.35 -14.41
CA ASP A 181 9.65 -1.79 -15.54
C ASP A 181 10.83 -0.93 -15.03
N GLU A 182 10.62 -0.11 -13.99
CA GLU A 182 11.72 0.63 -13.34
C GLU A 182 12.78 -0.25 -12.69
N SER A 183 12.38 -1.44 -12.23
CA SER A 183 13.31 -2.44 -11.68
C SER A 183 14.21 -3.02 -12.78
N LEU A 184 13.64 -3.29 -13.96
CA LEU A 184 14.36 -3.79 -15.13
C LEU A 184 15.28 -2.71 -15.72
N GLU A 185 14.80 -1.48 -15.87
CA GLU A 185 15.60 -0.34 -16.31
C GLU A 185 16.79 -0.09 -15.38
N PHE A 186 16.61 -0.28 -14.07
CA PHE A 186 17.72 -0.18 -13.12
C PHE A 186 18.77 -1.28 -13.29
N ILE A 187 18.36 -2.51 -13.61
CA ILE A 187 19.29 -3.60 -13.92
C ILE A 187 20.05 -3.29 -15.21
N GLU A 188 19.36 -2.82 -16.26
CA GLU A 188 19.97 -2.36 -17.51
C GLU A 188 20.98 -1.24 -17.29
N GLN A 189 20.63 -0.25 -16.47
CA GLN A 189 21.53 0.82 -16.11
C GLN A 189 22.80 0.29 -15.42
N LYS A 190 22.67 -0.66 -14.49
CA LYS A 190 23.82 -1.24 -13.77
C LYS A 190 24.68 -2.19 -14.61
N GLU A 191 24.08 -2.82 -15.62
CA GLU A 191 24.81 -3.55 -16.66
C GLU A 191 25.60 -2.59 -17.55
N ALA A 192 25.00 -1.47 -17.97
CA ALA A 192 25.67 -0.44 -18.77
C ALA A 192 26.81 0.27 -18.01
N GLU A 193 26.68 0.43 -16.69
CA GLU A 193 27.73 0.93 -15.79
C GLU A 193 28.83 -0.10 -15.52
N LEU A 194 28.75 -1.31 -16.08
CA LEU A 194 29.69 -2.44 -15.86
C LEU A 194 29.81 -2.87 -14.38
N VAL A 195 28.77 -2.60 -13.58
CA VAL A 195 28.68 -3.05 -12.19
C VAL A 195 28.22 -4.51 -12.12
N LEU A 196 27.37 -4.92 -13.06
CA LEU A 196 26.83 -6.27 -13.17
C LEU A 196 27.27 -6.90 -14.50
N PRO A 197 27.78 -8.13 -14.49
CA PRO A 197 27.99 -8.88 -15.73
C PRO A 197 26.63 -9.28 -16.33
N ALA A 198 26.56 -9.36 -17.66
CA ALA A 198 25.32 -9.62 -18.42
C ALA A 198 24.58 -10.89 -17.94
N ALA A 199 25.32 -11.98 -17.66
CA ALA A 199 24.74 -13.24 -17.20
C ALA A 199 23.99 -13.10 -15.85
N VAL A 200 24.52 -12.29 -14.94
CA VAL A 200 23.91 -12.00 -13.64
C VAL A 200 22.72 -11.06 -13.82
N ALA A 201 22.84 -10.06 -14.68
CA ALA A 201 21.74 -9.14 -15.01
C ALA A 201 20.53 -9.89 -15.57
N ASP A 202 20.73 -10.81 -16.51
CA ASP A 202 19.67 -11.64 -17.08
C ASP A 202 18.98 -12.52 -16.03
N SER A 203 19.77 -13.15 -15.16
CA SER A 203 19.25 -13.97 -14.05
C SER A 203 18.38 -13.14 -13.09
N LEU A 204 18.78 -11.89 -12.81
CA LEU A 204 18.00 -10.96 -11.99
C LEU A 204 16.71 -10.51 -12.69
N ARG A 205 16.75 -10.23 -14.01
CA ARG A 205 15.56 -9.89 -14.81
C ARG A 205 14.51 -11.02 -14.72
N ASP A 206 14.95 -12.25 -14.86
CA ASP A 206 14.07 -13.42 -14.79
C ASP A 206 13.51 -13.65 -13.37
N LEU A 207 14.34 -13.46 -12.34
CA LEU A 207 13.89 -13.52 -10.95
C LEU A 207 12.79 -12.49 -10.68
N VAL A 208 12.99 -11.23 -11.11
CA VAL A 208 12.01 -10.15 -10.94
C VAL A 208 10.71 -10.54 -11.63
N LYS A 209 10.76 -10.94 -12.92
CA LYS A 209 9.58 -11.35 -13.71
C LYS A 209 8.79 -12.50 -13.07
N ARG A 210 9.48 -13.50 -12.49
CA ARG A 210 8.86 -14.65 -11.82
C ARG A 210 8.11 -14.29 -10.53
N MET A 211 8.54 -13.23 -9.85
CA MET A 211 8.01 -12.83 -8.54
C MET A 211 6.97 -11.70 -8.61
N THR A 212 6.59 -11.31 -9.83
CA THR A 212 5.62 -10.25 -10.08
C THR A 212 4.19 -10.66 -9.75
N THR A 213 3.39 -9.68 -9.34
CA THR A 213 1.94 -9.83 -9.23
C THR A 213 1.27 -8.67 -9.96
N ARG A 214 0.18 -8.96 -10.68
CA ARG A 214 -0.67 -7.93 -11.26
C ARG A 214 -1.66 -7.47 -10.19
N ARG A 215 -1.63 -6.19 -9.80
CA ARG A 215 -2.45 -5.66 -8.71
C ARG A 215 -3.14 -4.36 -9.09
#